data_AF-A0A1F4D7L9-F1
#
_entry.id   AF-A0A1F4D7L9-F1
#
_cell.length_a   1.000
_cell.length_b   1.000
_cell.length_c   1.000
_cell.angle_alpha   90.00
_cell.angle_beta   90.00
_cell.angle_gamma   90.00
#
_symmetry.space_group_name_H-M   'P 1'
#
loop_
_entity.id
_entity.type
_entity.pdbx_description
1 polymer ?
#
loop_
_entity_poly.entity_id
_entity_poly.type
_entity_poly.pdbx_seq_one_letter_code
_entity_poly.pdbx_strand_id
1 'polypeptide(L)'
;MKGALPPAIAAVDALNPYKGGNDQLWRLHKLNNVDKHRVLITAGSAFQSVNVGAHLSREMQKQIASSPLASKFAEFPALDLFIKPADRMFPLKQGDELFIDGPDAVPNEKLQFRFEVAFGEQGVVFGEPIIETLASMVALVEGIVPTFEAHLG
;
A
#
# COMPACT_ATOMS: atom_id res chain seq x y z
N MET A 1 -33.08 -10.97 6.48
CA MET A 1 -32.91 -12.11 5.56
C MET A 1 -34.15 -12.99 5.65
N LYS A 2 -34.90 -13.22 4.56
CA LYS A 2 -36.03 -14.17 4.57
C LYS A 2 -35.50 -15.55 4.16
N GLY A 3 -35.77 -16.59 4.95
CA GLY A 3 -35.39 -17.97 4.65
C GLY A 3 -34.04 -18.46 5.22
N ALA A 4 -33.29 -17.63 5.94
CA ALA A 4 -32.07 -18.05 6.63
C ALA A 4 -32.39 -18.68 7.99
N LEU A 5 -31.64 -19.72 8.38
CA LEU A 5 -31.76 -20.34 9.71
C LEU A 5 -31.37 -19.33 10.81
N PRO A 6 -32.07 -19.29 11.96
CA PRO A 6 -31.74 -18.35 13.04
C PRO A 6 -30.28 -18.41 13.53
N PRO A 7 -29.64 -19.60 13.67
CA PRO A 7 -28.21 -19.68 13.99
C PRO A 7 -27.31 -19.02 12.95
N ALA A 8 -27.63 -19.14 11.65
CA ALA A 8 -26.88 -18.49 10.58
C ALA A 8 -27.02 -16.96 10.64
N ILE A 9 -28.21 -16.45 10.95
CA ILE A 9 -28.43 -15.01 11.14
C ILE A 9 -27.62 -14.50 12.33
N ALA A 10 -27.67 -15.19 13.47
CA ALA A 10 -26.90 -14.83 14.66
C ALA A 10 -25.39 -14.85 14.41
N ALA A 11 -24.90 -15.82 13.64
CA ALA A 11 -23.49 -15.89 13.25
C ALA A 11 -23.07 -14.70 12.37
N VAL A 12 -23.91 -14.27 11.41
CA VAL A 12 -23.63 -13.06 10.61
C VAL A 12 -23.68 -11.81 11.47
N ASP A 13 -24.67 -11.66 12.34
CA ASP A 13 -24.82 -10.49 13.20
C ASP A 13 -23.63 -10.35 14.17
N ALA A 14 -23.09 -11.47 14.66
CA ALA A 14 -21.89 -11.50 15.50
C ALA A 14 -20.64 -10.92 14.81
N LEU A 15 -20.57 -10.98 13.47
CA LEU A 15 -19.47 -10.36 12.71
C LEU A 15 -19.57 -8.84 12.66
N ASN A 16 -20.71 -8.25 13.04
CA ASN A 16 -20.99 -6.82 12.93
C ASN A 16 -20.60 -6.22 11.55
N PRO A 17 -21.09 -6.74 10.41
CA PRO A 17 -20.61 -6.40 9.06
C PRO A 17 -21.11 -5.02 8.55
N TYR A 18 -21.03 -4.00 9.38
CA TYR A 18 -21.47 -2.64 9.14
C TYR A 18 -20.37 -1.64 9.52
N LYS A 19 -20.53 -0.39 9.07
CA LYS A 19 -19.57 0.69 9.33
C LYS A 19 -19.44 0.97 10.83
N GLY A 20 -18.21 0.96 11.35
CA GLY A 20 -17.90 1.08 12.77
C GLY A 20 -17.91 -0.24 13.55
N GLY A 21 -18.33 -1.34 12.92
CA GLY A 21 -18.15 -2.70 13.42
C GLY A 21 -16.96 -3.36 12.73
N ASN A 22 -17.23 -4.33 11.88
CA ASN A 22 -16.25 -4.90 10.96
C ASN A 22 -16.19 -4.06 9.67
N ASP A 23 -15.36 -3.01 9.73
CA ASP A 23 -15.20 -2.07 8.62
C ASP A 23 -14.69 -2.74 7.34
N GLN A 24 -13.87 -3.79 7.41
CA GLN A 24 -13.40 -4.49 6.22
C GLN A 24 -14.52 -5.23 5.49
N LEU A 25 -15.41 -5.94 6.21
CA LEU A 25 -16.60 -6.55 5.59
C LEU A 25 -17.55 -5.50 5.02
N TRP A 26 -17.74 -4.38 5.74
CA TRP A 26 -18.52 -3.27 5.25
C TRP A 26 -17.92 -2.67 3.95
N ARG A 27 -16.61 -2.45 3.91
CA ARG A 27 -15.89 -1.97 2.72
C ARG A 27 -16.00 -2.95 1.55
N LEU A 28 -15.82 -4.24 1.80
CA LEU A 28 -16.00 -5.29 0.80
C LEU A 28 -17.43 -5.29 0.22
N HIS A 29 -18.44 -5.17 1.09
CA HIS A 29 -19.83 -5.04 0.64
C HIS A 29 -20.05 -3.79 -0.20
N LYS A 30 -19.47 -2.64 0.19
CA LYS A 30 -19.55 -1.39 -0.58
C LYS A 30 -18.86 -1.52 -1.94
N LEU A 31 -17.68 -2.13 -2.01
CA LEU A 31 -16.97 -2.40 -3.26
C LEU A 31 -17.78 -3.32 -4.19
N ASN A 32 -18.34 -4.40 -3.66
CA ASN A 32 -19.22 -5.30 -4.42
C ASN A 32 -20.46 -4.56 -4.97
N ASN A 33 -21.04 -3.64 -4.20
CA ASN A 33 -22.15 -2.82 -4.70
C ASN A 33 -21.70 -1.84 -5.79
N VAL A 34 -20.51 -1.23 -5.65
CA VAL A 34 -19.94 -0.38 -6.71
C VAL A 34 -19.76 -1.20 -7.99
N ASP A 35 -19.11 -2.35 -7.91
CA ASP A 35 -18.86 -3.26 -9.04
C ASP A 35 -20.17 -3.66 -9.76
N LYS A 36 -21.23 -3.98 -9.00
CA LYS A 36 -22.55 -4.31 -9.57
C LYS A 36 -23.21 -3.16 -10.32
N HIS A 37 -22.97 -1.91 -9.92
CA HIS A 37 -23.61 -0.72 -10.52
C HIS A 37 -22.70 0.01 -11.51
N ARG A 38 -21.40 -0.19 -11.42
CA ARG A 38 -20.37 0.47 -12.20
C ARG A 38 -19.37 -0.59 -12.63
N VAL A 39 -19.26 -0.78 -13.95
CA VAL A 39 -18.31 -1.72 -14.58
C VAL A 39 -16.86 -1.40 -14.20
N LEU A 40 -16.55 -0.16 -13.80
CA LEU A 40 -15.19 0.29 -13.49
C LEU A 40 -15.08 0.80 -12.05
N ILE A 41 -14.16 0.18 -11.30
CA ILE A 41 -13.65 0.68 -10.03
C ILE A 41 -12.55 1.70 -10.33
N THR A 42 -12.62 2.87 -9.68
CA THR A 42 -11.61 3.92 -9.85
C THR A 42 -10.31 3.54 -9.15
N ALA A 43 -9.19 3.89 -9.78
CA ALA A 43 -7.85 3.67 -9.26
C ALA A 43 -6.92 4.81 -9.70
N GLY A 44 -5.80 4.97 -9.00
CA GLY A 44 -4.75 5.94 -9.33
C GLY A 44 -3.38 5.44 -8.87
N SER A 45 -2.33 6.17 -9.25
CA SER A 45 -0.98 5.91 -8.77
C SER A 45 -0.71 6.63 -7.45
N ALA A 46 0.10 5.99 -6.61
CA ALA A 46 0.61 6.54 -5.36
C ALA A 46 2.13 6.38 -5.29
N PHE A 47 2.83 7.31 -4.65
CA PHE A 47 4.26 7.25 -4.42
C PHE A 47 4.54 6.30 -3.25
N GLN A 48 5.26 5.21 -3.54
CA GLN A 48 5.55 4.18 -2.55
C GLN A 48 6.87 4.43 -1.85
N SER A 49 7.96 4.58 -2.62
CA SER A 49 9.30 4.79 -2.06
C SER A 49 10.32 5.24 -3.10
N VAL A 50 11.44 5.79 -2.62
CA VAL A 50 12.63 6.09 -3.42
C VAL A 50 13.86 5.40 -2.82
N ASN A 51 14.71 4.81 -3.67
CA ASN A 51 16.00 4.28 -3.27
C ASN A 51 17.01 5.42 -3.15
N VAL A 52 17.28 5.86 -1.92
CA VAL A 52 18.30 6.89 -1.64
C VAL A 52 19.67 6.28 -1.41
N GLY A 53 19.77 4.97 -1.26
CA GLY A 53 21.00 4.31 -0.85
C GLY A 53 22.13 4.44 -1.88
N ALA A 54 21.82 4.37 -3.18
CA ALA A 54 22.77 4.67 -4.25
C ALA A 54 23.24 6.14 -4.24
N HIS A 55 22.34 7.08 -3.87
CA HIS A 55 22.69 8.49 -3.76
C HIS A 55 23.62 8.73 -2.55
N LEU A 56 23.25 8.23 -1.37
CA LEU A 56 24.06 8.32 -0.15
C LEU A 56 25.44 7.67 -0.31
N SER A 57 25.49 6.49 -0.91
CA SER A 57 26.74 5.75 -1.14
C SER A 57 27.69 6.54 -2.06
N ARG A 58 27.16 7.19 -3.10
CA ARG A 58 27.95 8.04 -4.01
C ARG A 58 28.53 9.25 -3.27
N GLU A 59 27.72 9.92 -2.46
CA GLU A 59 28.18 11.11 -1.73
C GLU A 59 29.22 10.75 -0.66
N MET A 60 28.97 9.65 0.07
CA MET A 60 29.91 9.09 1.02
C MET A 60 31.22 8.67 0.34
N GLN A 61 31.18 8.05 -0.84
CA GLN A 61 32.38 7.73 -1.62
C GLN A 61 33.17 8.97 -2.03
N LYS A 62 32.52 10.06 -2.48
CA LYS A 62 33.22 11.31 -2.80
C LYS A 62 33.96 11.89 -1.58
N GLN A 63 33.31 11.91 -0.42
CA GLN A 63 33.92 12.41 0.80
C GLN A 63 35.08 11.51 1.26
N ILE A 64 34.90 10.19 1.23
CA ILE A 64 35.89 9.24 1.70
C ILE A 64 37.04 9.03 0.70
N ALA A 65 36.85 9.26 -0.59
CA ALA A 65 37.91 9.22 -1.60
C ALA A 65 39.03 10.24 -1.32
N SER A 66 38.75 11.29 -0.54
CA SER A 66 39.73 12.27 -0.06
C SER A 66 40.45 11.87 1.24
N SER A 67 40.11 10.72 1.83
CA SER A 67 40.62 10.24 3.12
C SER A 67 41.61 9.08 2.95
N PRO A 68 42.65 8.96 3.82
CA PRO A 68 43.53 7.79 3.87
C PRO A 68 42.81 6.45 4.15
N LEU A 69 41.54 6.50 4.59
CA LEU A 69 40.68 5.34 4.81
C LEU A 69 39.94 4.86 3.55
N ALA A 70 40.12 5.53 2.40
CA ALA A 70 39.38 5.27 1.16
C ALA A 70 39.35 3.79 0.75
N SER A 71 40.48 3.10 0.85
CA SER A 71 40.59 1.69 0.48
C SER A 71 39.75 0.75 1.36
N LYS A 72 39.53 1.08 2.63
CA LYS A 72 38.69 0.28 3.54
C LYS A 72 37.19 0.47 3.31
N PHE A 73 36.80 1.61 2.73
CA PHE A 73 35.40 1.92 2.41
C PHE A 73 35.03 1.63 0.95
N ALA A 74 36.02 1.48 0.05
CA ALA A 74 35.79 1.06 -1.33
C ALA A 74 35.14 -0.33 -1.43
N GLU A 75 35.35 -1.18 -0.42
CA GLU A 75 34.76 -2.51 -0.31
C GLU A 75 33.35 -2.52 0.31
N PHE A 76 32.85 -1.38 0.81
CA PHE A 76 31.48 -1.32 1.33
C PHE A 76 30.48 -1.35 0.17
N PRO A 77 29.60 -2.36 0.11
CA PRO A 77 28.60 -2.45 -0.94
C PRO A 77 27.65 -1.25 -0.86
N ALA A 78 27.20 -0.78 -2.03
CA ALA A 78 26.16 0.24 -2.09
C ALA A 78 24.94 -0.25 -1.31
N LEU A 79 24.47 0.57 -0.37
CA LEU A 79 23.28 0.26 0.40
C LEU A 79 22.05 0.42 -0.50
N ASP A 80 21.16 -0.57 -0.50
CA ASP A 80 19.81 -0.42 -1.07
C ASP A 80 18.85 0.02 0.04
N LEU A 81 18.62 1.33 0.12
CA LEU A 81 17.80 1.95 1.15
C LEU A 81 16.58 2.63 0.53
N PHE A 82 15.43 1.99 0.66
CA PHE A 82 14.14 2.52 0.22
C PHE A 82 13.47 3.28 1.35
N ILE A 83 13.24 4.57 1.14
CA ILE A 83 12.50 5.43 2.08
C ILE A 83 11.09 5.63 1.56
N LYS A 84 10.11 5.42 2.44
CA LYS A 84 8.70 5.71 2.16
C LYS A 84 8.40 7.17 2.50
N PRO A 85 7.62 7.89 1.68
CA PRO A 85 7.21 9.25 1.99
C PRO A 85 6.19 9.23 3.15
N ALA A 86 6.11 10.33 3.89
CA ALA A 86 5.05 10.50 4.91
C ALA A 86 3.66 10.61 4.26
N ASP A 87 3.59 11.25 3.08
CA ASP A 87 2.42 11.32 2.24
C ASP A 87 2.68 10.56 0.93
N ARG A 88 1.80 9.61 0.60
CA ARG A 88 1.88 8.81 -0.63
C ARG A 88 1.42 9.60 -1.86
N MET A 89 1.01 10.86 -1.70
CA MET A 89 0.65 11.80 -2.77
C MET A 89 -0.40 11.22 -3.72
N PHE A 90 -1.45 10.62 -3.16
CA PHE A 90 -2.51 10.01 -3.96
C PHE A 90 -3.67 10.98 -4.22
N PRO A 91 -4.21 11.05 -5.45
CA PRO A 91 -3.64 10.48 -6.68
C PRO A 91 -2.47 11.32 -7.18
N LEU A 92 -1.41 10.65 -7.65
CA LEU A 92 -0.25 11.35 -8.22
C LEU A 92 -0.63 12.12 -9.49
N LYS A 93 -0.06 13.30 -9.64
CA LYS A 93 -0.28 14.21 -10.77
C LYS A 93 1.04 14.58 -11.43
N GLN A 94 0.94 14.99 -12.69
CA GLN A 94 2.08 15.60 -13.38
C GLN A 94 2.50 16.88 -12.64
N GLY A 95 3.81 16.98 -12.38
CA GLY A 95 4.38 18.11 -11.64
C GLY A 95 4.56 17.85 -10.14
N ASP A 96 4.06 16.73 -9.60
CA ASP A 96 4.33 16.37 -8.21
C ASP A 96 5.83 16.12 -7.98
N GLU A 97 6.37 16.76 -6.95
CA GLU A 97 7.78 16.67 -6.58
C GLU A 97 8.01 15.44 -5.69
N LEU A 98 8.57 14.37 -6.26
CA LEU A 98 8.75 13.08 -5.56
C LEU A 98 9.95 13.06 -4.62
N PHE A 99 11.00 13.78 -4.99
CA PHE A 99 12.24 13.84 -4.23
C PHE A 99 12.98 15.13 -4.58
N ILE A 100 13.35 15.89 -3.55
CA ILE A 100 14.17 17.09 -3.66
C ILE A 100 15.48 16.80 -2.95
N ASP A 101 16.57 16.98 -3.68
CA ASP A 101 17.92 16.77 -3.19
C ASP A 101 18.48 18.05 -2.54
N GLY A 102 19.67 17.96 -1.96
CA GLY A 102 20.39 19.11 -1.43
C GLY A 102 20.67 20.18 -2.50
N PRO A 103 20.96 21.43 -2.07
CA PRO A 103 21.34 22.50 -3.00
C PRO A 103 22.56 22.08 -3.83
N ASP A 104 22.58 22.49 -5.09
CA ASP A 104 23.64 22.20 -6.07
C ASP A 104 23.89 20.71 -6.35
N ALA A 105 22.99 19.82 -5.91
CA ALA A 105 23.08 18.39 -6.20
C ALA A 105 22.94 18.14 -7.71
N VAL A 106 23.82 17.30 -8.25
CA VAL A 106 23.75 16.86 -9.65
C VAL A 106 22.70 15.74 -9.76
N PRO A 107 21.72 15.84 -10.67
CA PRO A 107 20.70 14.82 -10.86
C PRO A 107 21.30 13.42 -11.02
N ASN A 108 20.76 12.47 -10.26
CA ASN A 108 21.15 11.06 -10.36
C ASN A 108 20.08 10.29 -11.16
N GLU A 109 20.37 10.06 -12.44
CA GLU A 109 19.48 9.31 -13.35
C GLU A 109 19.26 7.85 -12.95
N LYS A 110 20.06 7.32 -12.01
CA LYS A 110 19.92 5.96 -11.49
C LYS A 110 19.04 5.87 -10.24
N LEU A 111 18.42 6.97 -9.80
CA LEU A 111 17.45 6.93 -8.72
C LEU A 111 16.28 6.03 -9.10
N GLN A 112 15.96 5.10 -8.21
CA GLN A 112 14.85 4.18 -8.41
C GLN A 112 13.66 4.63 -7.59
N PHE A 113 12.57 4.95 -8.27
CA PHE A 113 11.28 5.24 -7.67
C PHE A 113 10.38 4.03 -7.76
N ARG A 114 9.61 3.77 -6.71
CA ARG A 114 8.55 2.77 -6.71
C ARG A 114 7.20 3.47 -6.56
N PHE A 115 6.27 3.01 -7.36
CA PHE A 115 4.88 3.44 -7.37
C PHE A 115 3.99 2.24 -7.18
N GLU A 116 2.79 2.47 -6.70
CA GLU A 116 1.76 1.45 -6.59
C GLU A 116 0.43 1.96 -7.08
N VAL A 117 -0.46 1.02 -7.40
CA VAL A 117 -1.84 1.32 -7.78
C VAL A 117 -2.70 1.25 -6.53
N ALA A 118 -3.46 2.31 -6.28
CA ALA A 118 -4.34 2.45 -5.13
C ALA A 118 -5.78 2.71 -5.56
N PHE A 119 -6.73 2.34 -4.71
CA PHE A 119 -8.16 2.52 -4.95
C PHE A 119 -8.56 4.01 -4.94
N GLY A 120 -9.43 4.40 -5.86
CA GLY A 120 -9.98 5.76 -5.98
C GLY A 120 -11.38 5.94 -5.39
N GLU A 121 -11.96 4.93 -4.74
CA GLU A 121 -13.34 4.98 -4.24
C GLU A 121 -13.45 5.76 -2.92
N GLN A 122 -13.89 7.03 -3.03
CA GLN A 122 -14.06 7.95 -1.91
C GLN A 122 -15.02 7.42 -0.84
N GLY A 123 -14.63 7.60 0.43
CA GLY A 123 -15.45 7.18 1.57
C GLY A 123 -15.55 5.67 1.76
N VAL A 124 -14.87 4.85 0.93
CA VAL A 124 -14.82 3.39 1.05
C VAL A 124 -13.39 2.91 1.27
N VAL A 125 -12.49 3.14 0.29
CA VAL A 125 -11.12 2.58 0.28
C VAL A 125 -10.08 3.56 -0.33
N PHE A 126 -10.35 4.86 -0.26
CA PHE A 126 -9.60 5.87 -1.02
C PHE A 126 -8.11 5.94 -0.67
N GLY A 127 -7.25 5.84 -1.69
CA GLY A 127 -5.79 5.92 -1.57
C GLY A 127 -5.13 4.66 -1.02
N GLU A 128 -5.87 3.61 -0.67
CA GLU A 128 -5.28 2.38 -0.15
C GLU A 128 -4.72 1.50 -1.28
N PRO A 129 -3.54 0.88 -1.11
CA PRO A 129 -2.94 0.01 -2.12
C PRO A 129 -3.86 -1.15 -2.48
N ILE A 130 -4.04 -1.43 -3.78
CA ILE A 130 -4.99 -2.45 -4.23
C ILE A 130 -4.60 -3.84 -3.71
N ILE A 131 -3.34 -4.23 -3.86
CA ILE A 131 -2.88 -5.59 -3.57
C ILE A 131 -2.99 -5.88 -2.07
N GLU A 132 -2.46 -4.99 -1.22
CA GLU A 132 -2.49 -5.13 0.23
C GLU A 132 -3.93 -5.13 0.76
N THR A 133 -4.78 -4.24 0.23
CA THR A 133 -6.18 -4.16 0.64
C THR A 133 -6.93 -5.43 0.28
N LEU A 134 -6.80 -5.92 -0.96
CA LEU A 134 -7.46 -7.15 -1.40
C LEU A 134 -6.93 -8.37 -0.64
N ALA A 135 -5.62 -8.48 -0.42
CA ALA A 135 -5.03 -9.56 0.38
C ALA A 135 -5.60 -9.56 1.81
N SER A 136 -5.74 -8.38 2.42
CA SER A 136 -6.36 -8.26 3.76
C SER A 136 -7.83 -8.70 3.78
N MET A 137 -8.59 -8.38 2.72
CA MET A 137 -10.00 -8.79 2.59
C MET A 137 -10.13 -10.29 2.36
N VAL A 138 -9.25 -10.89 1.56
CA VAL A 138 -9.18 -12.35 1.36
C VAL A 138 -8.91 -13.05 2.68
N ALA A 139 -7.85 -12.64 3.40
CA ALA A 139 -7.49 -13.23 4.69
C ALA A 139 -8.64 -13.14 5.71
N LEU A 140 -9.37 -12.02 5.72
CA LEU A 140 -10.55 -11.86 6.57
C LEU A 140 -11.66 -12.86 6.22
N VAL A 141 -12.00 -12.99 4.92
CA VAL A 141 -13.06 -13.91 4.48
C VAL A 141 -12.65 -15.36 4.76
N GLU A 142 -11.42 -15.73 4.47
CA GLU A 142 -10.87 -17.07 4.77
C GLU A 142 -10.92 -17.39 6.27
N GLY A 143 -10.68 -16.39 7.14
CA GLY A 143 -10.82 -16.56 8.58
C GLY A 143 -12.26 -16.71 9.07
N ILE A 144 -13.23 -16.17 8.33
CA ILE A 144 -14.66 -16.22 8.69
C ILE A 144 -15.31 -17.53 8.23
N VAL A 145 -15.01 -18.00 7.02
CA VAL A 145 -15.69 -19.15 6.40
C VAL A 145 -15.79 -20.38 7.33
N PRO A 146 -14.72 -20.82 8.04
CA PRO A 146 -14.78 -21.97 8.95
C PRO A 146 -15.80 -21.83 10.08
N THR A 147 -16.10 -20.60 10.52
CA THR A 147 -17.09 -20.36 11.59
C THR A 147 -18.52 -20.66 11.15
N PHE A 148 -18.77 -20.67 9.84
CA PHE A 148 -20.08 -20.99 9.24
C PHE A 148 -20.22 -22.46 8.84
N GLU A 149 -19.11 -23.21 8.70
CA GLU A 149 -19.15 -24.65 8.37
C GLU A 149 -19.94 -25.46 9.41
N ALA A 150 -19.88 -25.07 10.68
CA ALA A 150 -20.67 -25.67 11.75
C ALA A 150 -22.20 -25.50 11.59
N HIS A 151 -22.64 -24.64 10.66
CA HIS A 151 -24.05 -24.30 10.42
C HIS A 151 -24.54 -24.77 9.04
N LEU A 152 -23.70 -25.46 8.25
CA LEU A 152 -24.00 -25.97 6.90
C LEU A 152 -24.49 -27.43 6.89
N GLY A 153 -24.93 -27.95 8.05
CA GLY A 153 -25.51 -29.29 8.20
C GLY A 153 -26.86 -29.47 7.51
#